data_AF-A0A2N4XAY3-F1
#
_entry.id   AF-A0A2N4XAY3-F1
#
_cell.length_a   1.000
_cell.length_b   1.000
_cell.length_c   1.000
_cell.angle_alpha   90.00
_cell.angle_beta   90.00
_cell.angle_gamma   90.00
#
_symmetry.space_group_name_H-M   'P 1'
#
loop_
_entity.id
_entity.type
_entity.pdbx_description
1 polymer ?
#
loop_
_entity_poly.entity_id
_entity_poly.type
_entity_poly.pdbx_seq_one_letter_code
_entity_poly.pdbx_strand_id
1 'polypeptide(L)'
;MMQTYFLKFQKKLFIIFIFSLQFVDSQAQKKLYTTADSLFKQKKFDEAASLYEKIITETPNFNPKVYLKLANIYENRGDFVMELYYLNLYSFRYADERVFEKIYTIATENGYKGYEKNDLNYFLYYFRQYSIYVWAGFLIIGIYVFAVFLIKRLNNQYSPIPHKILFLVYLVFLSVLINLPNNYRTAIIKNEQVYLRDYPSAASHIVGIISEGHRLNVINSEDIWYQVLWDGKFCYIKQSDILLIH
;
A
#
# COMPACT_ATOMS: atom_id res chain seq x y z
N MET A 1 -43.04 36.08 -1.36
CA MET A 1 -43.30 34.62 -1.20
C MET A 1 -42.79 33.79 -2.39
N MET A 2 -42.70 34.32 -3.62
CA MET A 2 -42.24 33.56 -4.82
C MET A 2 -40.75 33.18 -4.83
N GLN A 3 -39.87 34.01 -4.25
CA GLN A 3 -38.41 33.80 -4.25
C GLN A 3 -37.95 32.57 -3.46
N THR A 4 -38.67 32.21 -2.38
CA THR A 4 -38.31 31.08 -1.51
C THR A 4 -38.68 29.73 -2.13
N TYR A 5 -39.69 29.67 -3.01
CA TYR A 5 -40.03 28.45 -3.76
C TYR A 5 -39.05 28.19 -4.91
N PHE A 6 -38.59 29.23 -5.60
CA PHE A 6 -37.61 29.11 -6.69
C PHE A 6 -36.25 28.58 -6.18
N LEU A 7 -35.78 29.07 -5.03
CA LEU A 7 -34.56 28.57 -4.37
C LEU A 7 -34.70 27.10 -3.91
N LYS A 8 -35.88 26.69 -3.43
CA LYS A 8 -36.14 25.27 -3.08
C LYS A 8 -36.18 24.37 -4.32
N PHE A 9 -36.70 24.87 -5.44
CA PHE A 9 -36.71 24.16 -6.72
C PHE A 9 -35.30 23.99 -7.30
N GLN A 10 -34.48 25.05 -7.31
CA GLN A 10 -33.08 24.96 -7.74
C GLN A 10 -32.27 23.99 -6.89
N LYS A 11 -32.45 23.99 -5.56
CA LYS A 11 -31.79 23.02 -4.67
C LYS A 11 -32.20 21.57 -4.98
N LYS A 12 -33.48 21.31 -5.24
CA LYS A 12 -33.95 19.97 -5.64
C LYS A 12 -33.41 19.55 -7.00
N LEU A 13 -33.36 20.46 -7.97
CA LEU A 13 -32.81 20.21 -9.31
C LEU A 13 -31.30 19.92 -9.24
N PHE A 14 -30.57 20.62 -8.38
CA PHE A 14 -29.14 20.39 -8.14
C PHE A 14 -28.87 19.04 -7.45
N ILE A 15 -29.71 18.62 -6.50
CA ILE A 15 -29.61 17.29 -5.87
C ILE A 15 -29.89 16.16 -6.88
N ILE A 16 -30.87 16.34 -7.78
CA ILE A 16 -31.17 15.38 -8.85
C ILE A 16 -30.01 15.28 -9.85
N PHE A 17 -29.36 16.41 -10.17
CA PHE A 17 -28.20 16.45 -11.06
C PHE A 17 -26.94 15.79 -10.47
N ILE A 18 -26.71 15.93 -9.15
CA ILE A 18 -25.61 15.22 -8.48
C ILE A 18 -25.85 13.71 -8.45
N PHE A 19 -27.10 13.27 -8.25
CA PHE A 19 -27.44 11.85 -8.26
C PHE A 19 -27.30 11.22 -9.66
N SER A 20 -27.66 11.92 -10.74
CA SER A 20 -27.56 11.37 -12.10
C SER A 20 -26.11 11.18 -12.57
N LEU A 21 -25.18 12.04 -12.12
CA LEU A 21 -23.75 11.91 -12.44
C LEU A 21 -23.11 10.64 -11.84
N GLN A 22 -23.55 10.21 -10.65
CA GLN A 22 -23.01 9.03 -9.98
C GLN A 22 -23.45 7.70 -10.63
N PHE A 23 -24.65 7.65 -11.21
CA PHE A 23 -25.16 6.42 -11.84
C PHE A 23 -24.47 6.11 -13.17
N VAL A 24 -24.09 7.12 -13.95
CA VAL A 24 -23.41 6.93 -15.25
C VAL A 24 -22.01 6.34 -15.06
N ASP A 25 -21.27 6.84 -14.06
CA ASP A 25 -19.90 6.40 -13.77
C ASP A 25 -19.87 4.94 -13.26
N SER A 26 -20.79 4.57 -12.35
CA SER A 26 -20.90 3.20 -11.83
C SER A 26 -21.24 2.17 -12.91
N GLN A 27 -22.09 2.53 -13.89
CA GLN A 27 -22.43 1.63 -15.01
C GLN A 27 -21.26 1.43 -15.97
N ALA A 28 -20.54 2.50 -16.30
CA ALA A 28 -19.36 2.44 -17.17
C ALA A 28 -18.25 1.58 -16.54
N GLN A 29 -17.99 1.77 -15.24
CA GLN A 29 -17.05 0.95 -14.49
C GLN A 29 -17.46 -0.52 -14.50
N LYS A 30 -18.71 -0.83 -14.14
CA LYS A 30 -19.22 -2.22 -14.15
C LYS A 30 -19.04 -2.89 -15.51
N LYS A 31 -19.30 -2.17 -16.61
CA LYS A 31 -19.08 -2.66 -17.97
C LYS A 31 -17.61 -2.98 -18.22
N LEU A 32 -16.70 -2.06 -17.85
CA LEU A 32 -15.26 -2.24 -18.00
C LEU A 32 -14.75 -3.52 -17.32
N TYR A 33 -15.17 -3.77 -16.06
CA TYR A 33 -14.86 -5.01 -15.35
C TYR A 33 -15.38 -6.25 -16.06
N THR A 34 -16.65 -6.24 -16.49
CA THR A 34 -17.24 -7.41 -17.16
C THR A 34 -16.54 -7.74 -18.48
N THR A 35 -16.12 -6.71 -19.24
CA THR A 35 -15.35 -6.90 -20.47
C THR A 35 -13.96 -7.48 -20.18
N ALA A 36 -13.24 -6.92 -19.21
CA ALA A 36 -11.93 -7.43 -18.81
C ALA A 36 -11.99 -8.88 -18.33
N ASP A 37 -12.96 -9.21 -17.47
CA ASP A 37 -13.17 -10.57 -16.96
C ASP A 37 -13.55 -11.56 -18.06
N SER A 38 -14.31 -11.11 -19.06
CA SER A 38 -14.66 -11.94 -20.23
C SER A 38 -13.43 -12.26 -21.07
N LEU A 39 -12.60 -11.25 -21.37
CA LEU A 39 -11.35 -11.43 -22.13
C LEU A 39 -10.36 -12.31 -21.38
N PHE A 40 -10.25 -12.14 -20.06
CA PHE A 40 -9.44 -13.00 -19.19
C PHE A 40 -9.89 -14.47 -19.28
N LYS A 41 -11.20 -14.73 -19.20
CA LYS A 41 -11.75 -16.10 -19.37
C LYS A 41 -11.50 -16.68 -20.76
N GLN A 42 -11.45 -15.83 -21.79
CA GLN A 42 -11.11 -16.20 -23.16
C GLN A 42 -9.60 -16.37 -23.39
N LYS A 43 -8.76 -16.21 -22.35
CA LYS A 43 -7.29 -16.23 -22.41
C LYS A 43 -6.67 -15.14 -23.32
N LYS A 44 -7.42 -14.08 -23.62
CA LYS A 44 -6.92 -12.90 -24.34
C LYS A 44 -6.20 -11.98 -23.38
N PHE A 45 -5.02 -12.42 -22.96
CA PHE A 45 -4.27 -11.83 -21.85
C PHE A 45 -3.81 -10.38 -22.10
N ASP A 46 -3.41 -10.03 -23.33
CA ASP A 46 -2.95 -8.67 -23.68
C ASP A 46 -4.06 -7.64 -23.60
N GLU A 47 -5.21 -7.96 -24.19
CA GLU A 47 -6.41 -7.13 -24.13
C GLU A 47 -6.93 -7.02 -22.68
N ALA A 48 -6.93 -8.14 -21.95
CA ALA A 48 -7.38 -8.17 -20.56
C ALA A 48 -6.47 -7.33 -19.63
N ALA A 49 -5.14 -7.47 -19.76
CA ALA A 49 -4.18 -6.71 -18.98
C ALA A 49 -4.35 -5.21 -19.19
N SER A 50 -4.45 -4.78 -20.45
CA SER A 50 -4.65 -3.37 -20.81
C SER A 50 -5.90 -2.77 -20.13
N LEU A 51 -7.01 -3.52 -20.10
CA LEU A 51 -8.23 -3.08 -19.43
C LEU A 51 -8.12 -3.09 -17.91
N TYR A 52 -7.44 -4.08 -17.32
CA TYR A 52 -7.22 -4.11 -15.87
C TYR A 52 -6.28 -3.00 -15.39
N GLU A 53 -5.24 -2.67 -16.16
CA GLU A 53 -4.37 -1.52 -15.89
C GLU A 53 -5.15 -0.21 -15.98
N LYS A 54 -6.02 -0.09 -16.99
CA LYS A 54 -6.94 1.04 -17.12
C LYS A 54 -7.85 1.18 -15.90
N ILE A 55 -8.41 0.08 -15.40
CA ILE A 55 -9.24 0.05 -14.18
C ILE A 55 -8.47 0.60 -12.97
N ILE A 56 -7.20 0.22 -12.80
CA ILE A 56 -6.35 0.70 -11.70
C ILE A 56 -6.14 2.22 -11.79
N THR A 57 -5.92 2.74 -13.00
CA THR A 57 -5.62 4.17 -13.20
C THR A 57 -6.86 5.08 -13.15
N GLU A 58 -8.01 4.63 -13.67
CA GLU A 58 -9.19 5.49 -13.84
C GLU A 58 -10.20 5.38 -12.69
N THR A 59 -10.10 4.35 -11.84
CA THR A 59 -11.09 4.10 -10.79
C THR A 59 -10.49 4.30 -9.39
N PRO A 60 -10.87 5.35 -8.63
CA PRO A 60 -10.30 5.66 -7.31
C PRO A 60 -10.51 4.58 -6.24
N ASN A 61 -11.50 3.69 -6.41
CA ASN A 61 -11.86 2.61 -5.48
C ASN A 61 -12.07 1.28 -6.23
N PHE A 62 -11.11 0.91 -7.06
CA PHE A 62 -11.18 -0.37 -7.78
C PHE A 62 -11.10 -1.57 -6.83
N ASN A 63 -11.61 -2.72 -7.29
CA ASN A 63 -11.52 -3.97 -6.52
C ASN A 63 -10.08 -4.51 -6.57
N PRO A 64 -9.35 -4.61 -5.44
CA PRO A 64 -7.93 -4.99 -5.51
C PRO A 64 -7.69 -6.43 -5.98
N LYS A 65 -8.72 -7.28 -6.09
CA LYS A 65 -8.62 -8.59 -6.76
C LYS A 65 -8.16 -8.48 -8.22
N VAL A 66 -8.27 -7.31 -8.85
CA VAL A 66 -7.68 -7.02 -10.16
C VAL A 66 -6.18 -7.31 -10.18
N TYR A 67 -5.46 -7.04 -9.10
CA TYR A 67 -4.04 -7.36 -9.00
C TYR A 67 -3.76 -8.86 -9.09
N LEU A 68 -4.61 -9.71 -8.50
CA LEU A 68 -4.47 -11.16 -8.63
C LEU A 68 -4.73 -11.63 -10.07
N LYS A 69 -5.62 -10.94 -10.80
CA LYS A 69 -5.87 -11.23 -12.22
C LYS A 69 -4.67 -10.85 -13.08
N LEU A 70 -4.12 -9.66 -12.87
CA LEU A 70 -2.89 -9.23 -13.54
C LEU A 70 -1.72 -10.15 -13.21
N ALA A 71 -1.49 -10.48 -11.94
CA ALA A 71 -0.46 -11.42 -11.54
C ALA A 71 -0.59 -12.76 -12.29
N ASN A 72 -1.81 -13.31 -12.39
CA ASN A 72 -2.03 -14.54 -13.16
C ASN A 72 -1.79 -14.36 -14.67
N ILE A 73 -2.09 -13.19 -15.25
CA ILE A 73 -1.76 -12.91 -16.65
C ILE A 73 -0.24 -12.96 -16.85
N TYR A 74 0.53 -12.25 -16.02
CA TYR A 74 1.98 -12.18 -16.14
C TYR A 74 2.66 -13.52 -15.82
N GLU A 75 2.11 -14.31 -14.89
CA GLU A 75 2.48 -15.71 -14.64
C GLU A 75 2.39 -16.56 -15.92
N ASN A 76 1.26 -16.48 -16.64
CA ASN A 76 1.07 -17.23 -17.90
C ASN A 76 2.00 -16.74 -19.03
N ARG A 77 2.55 -15.53 -18.93
CA ARG A 77 3.54 -14.99 -19.87
C ARG A 77 4.98 -15.34 -19.50
N GLY A 78 5.23 -15.83 -18.29
CA GLY A 78 6.57 -16.04 -17.75
C GLY A 78 7.26 -14.75 -17.27
N ASP A 79 6.54 -13.65 -17.13
CA ASP A 79 7.07 -12.39 -16.60
C ASP A 79 6.90 -12.36 -15.08
N PHE A 80 7.84 -13.01 -14.39
CA PHE A 80 7.81 -13.15 -12.95
C PHE A 80 8.02 -11.82 -12.21
N VAL A 81 8.67 -10.83 -12.83
CA VAL A 81 8.90 -9.50 -12.24
C VAL A 81 7.58 -8.77 -12.08
N MET A 82 6.78 -8.70 -13.16
CA MET A 82 5.46 -8.09 -13.11
C MET A 82 4.47 -8.91 -12.29
N GLU A 83 4.56 -10.24 -12.32
CA GLU A 83 3.77 -11.09 -11.41
C GLU A 83 4.03 -10.73 -9.96
N LEU A 84 5.30 -10.70 -9.53
CA LEU A 84 5.69 -10.32 -8.19
C LEU A 84 5.22 -8.91 -7.84
N TYR A 85 5.33 -7.96 -8.76
CA TYR A 85 4.86 -6.59 -8.56
C TYR A 85 3.37 -6.54 -8.19
N TYR A 86 2.50 -7.17 -8.99
CA TYR A 86 1.06 -7.14 -8.69
C TYR A 86 0.69 -7.95 -7.45
N LEU A 87 1.36 -9.09 -7.19
CA LEU A 87 1.14 -9.82 -5.94
C LEU A 87 1.52 -8.97 -4.72
N ASN A 88 2.64 -8.24 -4.77
CA ASN A 88 3.06 -7.35 -3.68
C ASN A 88 2.08 -6.17 -3.49
N LEU A 89 1.58 -5.57 -4.58
CA LEU A 89 0.53 -4.54 -4.50
C LEU A 89 -0.75 -5.07 -3.84
N TYR A 90 -1.15 -6.30 -4.17
CA TYR A 90 -2.27 -6.95 -3.49
C TYR A 90 -1.98 -7.17 -2.00
N SER A 91 -0.81 -7.73 -1.67
CA SER A 91 -0.39 -8.01 -0.29
C SER A 91 -0.29 -6.76 0.59
N PHE A 92 0.00 -5.60 0.00
CA PHE A 92 0.00 -4.33 0.72
C PHE A 92 -1.40 -3.92 1.20
N ARG A 93 -2.45 -4.25 0.43
CA ARG A 93 -3.85 -3.95 0.76
C ARG A 93 -4.51 -5.06 1.59
N TYR A 94 -4.16 -6.32 1.34
CA TYR A 94 -4.74 -7.48 2.02
C TYR A 94 -3.66 -8.49 2.42
N ALA A 95 -3.60 -8.80 3.71
CA ALA A 95 -2.73 -9.86 4.21
C ALA A 95 -3.36 -11.24 3.91
N ASP A 96 -3.00 -11.84 2.77
CA ASP A 96 -3.32 -13.24 2.42
C ASP A 96 -2.04 -14.08 2.44
N GLU A 97 -2.01 -15.10 3.31
CA GLU A 97 -0.87 -16.00 3.51
C GLU A 97 -0.48 -16.74 2.23
N ARG A 98 -1.47 -17.13 1.42
CA ARG A 98 -1.23 -17.88 0.17
C ARG A 98 -0.50 -17.02 -0.85
N VAL A 99 -0.87 -15.73 -0.93
CA VAL A 99 -0.19 -14.78 -1.82
C VAL A 99 1.24 -14.55 -1.35
N PHE A 100 1.43 -14.45 -0.03
CA PHE A 100 2.75 -14.29 0.55
C PHE A 100 3.67 -15.50 0.26
N GLU A 101 3.19 -16.72 0.51
CA GLU A 101 3.94 -17.94 0.18
C GLU A 101 4.23 -18.04 -1.32
N LYS A 102 3.28 -17.66 -2.18
CA LYS A 102 3.50 -17.61 -3.62
C LYS A 102 4.62 -16.61 -4.00
N ILE A 103 4.62 -15.41 -3.44
CA ILE A 103 5.68 -14.40 -3.64
C ILE A 103 7.04 -14.98 -3.24
N TYR A 104 7.12 -15.60 -2.06
CA TYR A 104 8.35 -16.21 -1.55
C TYR A 104 8.87 -17.31 -2.49
N THR A 105 7.99 -18.21 -2.93
CA THR A 105 8.35 -19.32 -3.82
C THR A 105 8.87 -18.81 -5.16
N ILE A 106 8.14 -17.91 -5.83
CA ILE A 106 8.57 -17.34 -7.12
C ILE A 106 9.92 -16.63 -6.97
N ALA A 107 10.09 -15.83 -5.92
CA ALA A 107 11.35 -15.13 -5.70
C ALA A 107 12.50 -16.10 -5.48
N THR A 108 12.30 -17.15 -4.67
CA THR A 108 13.34 -18.13 -4.36
C THR A 108 13.71 -18.97 -5.59
N GLU A 109 12.72 -19.43 -6.35
CA GLU A 109 12.93 -20.24 -7.57
C GLU A 109 13.68 -19.47 -8.66
N ASN A 110 13.46 -18.15 -8.74
CA ASN A 110 14.15 -17.27 -9.70
C ASN A 110 15.42 -16.63 -9.12
N GLY A 111 15.81 -16.94 -7.87
CA GLY A 111 17.01 -16.38 -7.23
C GLY A 111 16.91 -14.89 -6.89
N TYR A 112 15.70 -14.33 -6.83
CA TYR A 112 15.47 -12.95 -6.42
C TYR A 112 15.67 -12.79 -4.91
N LYS A 113 16.36 -11.71 -4.55
CA LYS A 113 16.68 -11.33 -3.17
C LYS A 113 15.73 -10.27 -2.64
N GLY A 114 15.66 -10.14 -1.32
CA GLY A 114 14.79 -9.18 -0.64
C GLY A 114 13.37 -9.70 -0.36
N TYR A 115 13.15 -11.01 -0.51
CA TYR A 115 11.87 -11.70 -0.26
C TYR A 115 11.93 -12.68 0.91
N GLU A 116 12.95 -12.59 1.75
CA GLU A 116 13.26 -13.58 2.78
C GLU A 116 12.23 -13.55 3.93
N LYS A 117 11.96 -14.70 4.55
CA LYS A 117 10.99 -14.83 5.65
C LYS A 117 11.45 -14.19 6.98
N ASN A 118 12.70 -13.77 7.07
CA ASN A 118 13.27 -13.05 8.21
C ASN A 118 13.39 -11.54 7.96
N ASP A 119 12.95 -11.03 6.80
CA ASP A 119 12.98 -9.62 6.47
C ASP A 119 11.89 -8.83 7.23
N LEU A 120 12.11 -7.53 7.43
CA LEU A 120 11.14 -6.60 8.00
C LEU A 120 9.78 -6.65 7.29
N ASN A 121 9.79 -6.92 5.98
CA ASN A 121 8.57 -7.17 5.20
C ASN A 121 7.68 -8.28 5.79
N TYR A 122 8.29 -9.39 6.22
CA TYR A 122 7.59 -10.51 6.84
C TYR A 122 6.96 -10.08 8.17
N PHE A 123 7.75 -9.42 9.03
CA PHE A 123 7.24 -8.88 10.29
C PHE A 123 6.08 -7.91 10.07
N LEU A 124 6.20 -6.98 9.12
CA LEU A 124 5.18 -6.00 8.80
C LEU A 124 3.91 -6.63 8.22
N TYR A 125 4.02 -7.75 7.50
CA TYR A 125 2.88 -8.54 7.06
C TYR A 125 2.06 -9.06 8.26
N TYR A 126 2.70 -9.77 9.21
CA TYR A 126 2.01 -10.28 10.41
C TYR A 126 1.49 -9.14 11.27
N PHE A 127 2.28 -8.08 11.41
CA PHE A 127 1.86 -6.89 12.12
C PHE A 127 0.57 -6.34 11.51
N ARG A 128 0.47 -6.17 10.19
CA ARG A 128 -0.78 -5.72 9.53
C ARG A 128 -1.94 -6.69 9.74
N GLN A 129 -1.72 -7.99 9.55
CA GLN A 129 -2.77 -9.01 9.66
C GLN A 129 -3.41 -9.04 11.05
N TYR A 130 -2.60 -8.93 12.11
CA TYR A 130 -3.06 -9.02 13.50
C TYR A 130 -3.15 -7.66 14.21
N SER A 131 -2.84 -6.57 13.50
CA SER A 131 -2.78 -5.20 14.05
C SER A 131 -4.05 -4.84 14.80
N ILE A 132 -5.23 -5.18 14.27
CA ILE A 132 -6.51 -4.80 14.87
C ILE A 132 -6.66 -5.33 16.31
N TYR A 133 -6.20 -6.54 16.59
CA TYR A 133 -6.27 -7.13 17.93
C TYR A 133 -5.26 -6.48 18.88
N VAL A 134 -4.07 -6.17 18.38
CA VAL A 134 -3.03 -5.45 19.13
C VAL A 134 -3.51 -4.04 19.47
N TRP A 135 -4.09 -3.33 18.51
CA TRP A 135 -4.67 -1.99 18.70
C TRP A 135 -5.84 -1.99 19.67
N ALA A 136 -6.74 -2.98 19.58
CA ALA A 136 -7.83 -3.13 20.52
C ALA A 136 -7.33 -3.33 21.96
N GLY A 137 -6.31 -4.18 22.15
CA GLY A 137 -5.68 -4.39 23.45
C GLY A 137 -5.08 -3.11 24.03
N PHE A 138 -4.31 -2.37 23.23
CA PHE A 138 -3.76 -1.07 23.65
C PHE A 138 -4.87 -0.06 23.98
N LEU A 139 -5.91 0.05 23.14
CA LEU A 139 -7.02 0.96 23.42
C LEU A 139 -7.73 0.66 24.75
N ILE A 140 -7.94 -0.63 25.08
CA ILE A 140 -8.57 -1.02 26.35
C ILE A 140 -7.70 -0.55 27.53
N ILE A 141 -6.38 -0.76 27.46
CA ILE A 141 -5.44 -0.28 28.49
C ILE A 141 -5.49 1.25 28.60
N GLY A 142 -5.48 1.95 27.47
CA GLY A 142 -5.57 3.41 27.42
C GLY A 142 -6.85 3.96 28.05
N ILE A 143 -8.01 3.36 27.71
CA ILE A 143 -9.32 3.70 28.28
C ILE A 143 -9.34 3.46 29.79
N TYR A 144 -8.81 2.33 30.25
CA TYR A 144 -8.72 2.02 31.67
C TYR A 144 -7.93 3.07 32.45
N VAL A 145 -6.72 3.40 31.99
CA VAL A 145 -5.86 4.40 32.64
C VAL A 145 -6.53 5.79 32.61
N PHE A 146 -7.15 6.15 31.48
CA PHE A 146 -7.88 7.41 31.35
C PHE A 146 -9.08 7.47 32.32
N ALA A 147 -9.85 6.40 32.45
CA ALA A 147 -10.97 6.30 33.38
C ALA A 147 -10.51 6.45 34.84
N VAL A 148 -9.40 5.82 35.22
CA VAL A 148 -8.81 5.96 36.57
C VAL A 148 -8.44 7.43 36.85
N PHE A 149 -7.85 8.13 35.88
CA PHE A 149 -7.55 9.55 36.06
C PHE A 149 -8.82 10.41 36.16
N LEU A 150 -9.86 10.07 35.39
CA LEU A 150 -11.13 10.78 35.43
C LEU A 150 -11.83 10.59 36.78
N ILE A 151 -11.89 9.36 37.30
CA ILE A 151 -12.43 9.06 38.63
C ILE A 151 -11.65 9.78 39.73
N LYS A 152 -10.31 9.73 39.70
CA LYS A 152 -9.47 10.46 40.68
C LYS A 152 -9.71 11.96 40.63
N ARG A 153 -9.88 12.52 39.44
CA ARG A 153 -10.19 13.94 39.25
C ARG A 153 -11.57 14.30 39.82
N LEU A 154 -12.59 13.48 39.58
CA LEU A 154 -13.95 13.70 40.10
C LEU A 154 -14.00 13.57 41.62
N ASN A 155 -13.26 12.64 42.20
CA ASN A 155 -13.21 12.39 43.64
C ASN A 155 -12.21 13.29 44.40
N ASN A 156 -11.63 14.32 43.74
CA ASN A 156 -10.59 15.20 44.30
C ASN A 156 -9.39 14.46 44.92
N GLN A 157 -9.08 13.26 44.40
CA GLN A 157 -7.95 12.47 44.87
C GLN A 157 -6.66 12.92 44.19
N TYR A 158 -5.57 12.94 44.95
CA TYR A 158 -4.26 13.28 44.41
C TYR A 158 -3.80 12.25 43.37
N SER A 159 -3.35 12.75 42.21
CA SER A 159 -2.75 11.94 41.16
C SER A 159 -1.37 12.51 40.84
N PRO A 160 -0.29 11.81 41.21
CA PRO A 160 1.08 12.26 40.96
C PRO A 160 1.33 12.61 39.49
N ILE A 161 1.99 13.74 39.25
CA ILE A 161 2.39 14.22 37.92
C ILE A 161 3.15 13.15 37.10
N PRO A 162 4.06 12.34 37.68
CA PRO A 162 4.77 11.30 36.93
C PRO A 162 3.88 10.31 36.17
N HIS A 163 2.71 9.93 36.72
CA HIS A 163 1.80 9.00 36.03
C HIS A 163 1.16 9.63 34.79
N LYS A 164 0.88 10.95 34.84
CA LYS A 164 0.36 11.69 33.69
C LYS A 164 1.41 11.81 32.58
N ILE A 165 2.67 12.05 32.96
CA ILE A 165 3.80 12.05 32.03
C ILE A 165 3.97 10.68 31.39
N LEU A 166 3.97 9.60 32.18
CA LEU A 166 4.07 8.24 31.68
C LEU A 166 2.94 7.91 30.70
N PHE A 167 1.71 8.31 31.01
CA PHE A 167 0.57 8.14 30.11
C PHE A 167 0.72 8.96 28.81
N LEU A 168 1.27 10.17 28.88
CA LEU A 168 1.57 10.97 27.69
C LEU A 168 2.63 10.29 26.82
N VAL A 169 3.71 9.76 27.42
CA VAL A 169 4.73 8.99 26.71
C VAL A 169 4.13 7.76 26.04
N TYR A 170 3.23 7.06 26.73
CA TYR A 170 2.48 5.94 26.18
C TYR A 170 1.64 6.34 24.95
N LEU A 171 0.94 7.49 24.99
CA LEU A 171 0.17 7.98 23.83
C LEU A 171 1.07 8.34 22.65
N VAL A 172 2.23 8.98 22.90
CA VAL A 172 3.22 9.27 21.85
C VAL A 172 3.76 7.97 21.26
N PHE A 173 4.07 6.98 22.10
CA PHE A 173 4.50 5.65 21.65
C PHE A 173 3.46 4.99 20.75
N LEU A 174 2.18 4.99 21.12
CA LEU A 174 1.10 4.48 20.26
C LEU A 174 1.00 5.23 18.94
N SER A 175 1.16 6.56 18.95
CA SER A 175 1.12 7.39 17.75
C SER A 175 2.29 7.08 16.80
N VAL A 176 3.47 6.78 17.30
CA VAL A 176 4.59 6.33 16.47
C VAL A 176 4.30 4.94 15.89
N LEU A 177 3.82 4.02 16.74
CA LEU A 177 3.60 2.62 16.36
C LEU A 177 2.49 2.49 15.29
N ILE A 178 1.47 3.37 15.30
CA ILE A 178 0.36 3.32 14.33
C ILE A 178 0.78 3.81 12.94
N ASN A 179 1.77 4.70 12.88
CA ASN A 179 2.26 5.26 11.62
C ASN A 179 3.41 4.45 10.99
N LEU A 180 4.02 3.53 11.74
CA LEU A 180 5.21 2.79 11.31
C LEU A 180 5.00 1.96 10.03
N PRO A 181 3.90 1.18 9.84
CA PRO A 181 3.72 0.37 8.64
C PRO A 181 3.47 1.19 7.36
N ASN A 182 2.86 2.38 7.47
CA ASN A 182 2.48 3.20 6.33
C ASN A 182 3.68 3.91 5.68
N ASN A 183 4.74 4.14 6.45
CA ASN A 183 5.95 4.80 5.95
C ASN A 183 6.91 3.82 5.28
N TYR A 184 6.66 2.53 5.39
CA TYR A 184 7.51 1.50 4.82
C TYR A 184 7.17 1.27 3.35
N ARG A 185 8.14 1.52 2.47
CA ARG A 185 7.99 1.38 1.01
C ARG A 185 9.04 0.43 0.48
N THR A 186 8.66 -0.32 -0.55
CA THR A 186 9.57 -1.23 -1.25
C THR A 186 9.50 -1.00 -2.74
N ALA A 187 10.58 -1.35 -3.42
CA ALA A 187 10.67 -1.28 -4.87
C ALA A 187 11.18 -2.60 -5.42
N ILE A 188 10.67 -3.01 -6.59
CA ILE A 188 11.21 -4.14 -7.35
C ILE A 188 11.99 -3.58 -8.54
N ILE A 189 13.16 -4.14 -8.81
CA ILE A 189 13.95 -3.76 -9.99
C ILE A 189 13.25 -4.24 -11.25
N LYS A 190 13.02 -3.31 -12.19
CA LYS A 190 12.32 -3.57 -13.44
C LYS A 190 13.23 -4.05 -14.57
N ASN A 191 14.43 -3.48 -14.66
CA ASN A 191 15.30 -3.66 -15.82
C ASN A 191 16.43 -4.65 -15.50
N GLU A 192 16.91 -5.39 -16.52
CA GLU A 192 17.97 -6.40 -16.37
C GLU A 192 19.29 -5.87 -15.79
N GLN A 193 19.60 -4.59 -16.03
CA GLN A 193 20.83 -3.96 -15.54
C GLN A 193 20.54 -2.57 -14.99
N VAL A 194 20.55 -2.46 -13.66
CA VAL A 194 20.34 -1.20 -12.95
C VAL A 194 21.58 -0.84 -12.15
N TYR A 195 22.03 0.40 -12.34
CA TYR A 195 23.23 0.92 -11.69
C TYR A 195 22.89 1.53 -10.33
N LEU A 196 23.45 0.95 -9.26
CA LEU A 196 23.42 1.51 -7.92
C LEU A 196 24.47 2.62 -7.80
N ARG A 197 24.10 3.78 -7.27
CA ARG A 197 25.00 4.93 -7.15
C ARG A 197 25.18 5.38 -5.71
N ASP A 198 26.32 6.02 -5.42
CA ASP A 198 26.62 6.54 -4.08
C ASP A 198 25.80 7.80 -3.73
N TYR A 199 25.38 8.56 -4.76
CA TYR A 199 24.69 9.84 -4.62
C TYR A 199 23.55 9.95 -5.65
N PRO A 200 22.53 10.80 -5.40
CA PRO A 200 21.40 11.04 -6.30
C PRO A 200 21.81 11.87 -7.54
N SER A 201 22.77 11.36 -8.32
CA SER A 201 23.29 12.02 -9.51
C SER A 201 23.73 11.01 -10.56
N ALA A 202 23.43 11.31 -11.83
CA ALA A 202 23.82 10.48 -12.96
C ALA A 202 25.35 10.45 -13.18
N ALA A 203 26.07 11.44 -12.66
CA ALA A 203 27.53 11.51 -12.69
C ALA A 203 28.20 10.84 -11.47
N SER A 204 27.41 10.36 -10.50
CA SER A 204 27.95 9.72 -9.29
C SER A 204 28.60 8.38 -9.60
N HIS A 205 29.52 7.94 -8.74
CA HIS A 205 30.17 6.65 -8.85
C HIS A 205 29.17 5.49 -8.76
N ILE A 206 29.44 4.42 -9.50
CA ILE A 206 28.60 3.22 -9.55
C ILE A 206 29.12 2.25 -8.49
N VAL A 207 28.30 2.01 -7.48
CA VAL A 207 28.60 1.14 -6.33
C VAL A 207 28.42 -0.33 -6.69
N GLY A 208 27.50 -0.61 -7.61
CA GLY A 208 27.16 -1.96 -8.02
C GLY A 208 26.13 -1.97 -9.13
N ILE A 209 25.89 -3.17 -9.66
CA ILE A 209 24.88 -3.44 -10.67
C ILE A 209 23.95 -4.50 -10.10
N ILE A 210 22.65 -4.27 -10.24
CA ILE A 210 21.60 -5.19 -9.79
C ILE A 210 20.74 -5.59 -10.99
N SER A 211 20.34 -6.85 -11.04
CA SER A 211 19.44 -7.37 -12.06
C SER A 211 17.97 -7.16 -11.70
N GLU A 212 17.07 -7.47 -12.63
CA GLU A 212 15.63 -7.40 -12.41
C GLU A 212 15.13 -8.38 -11.33
N GLY A 213 13.91 -8.13 -10.86
CA GLY A 213 13.21 -9.00 -9.91
C GLY A 213 13.65 -8.87 -8.46
N HIS A 214 14.84 -8.34 -8.16
CA HIS A 214 15.24 -8.06 -6.78
C HIS A 214 14.34 -7.00 -6.12
N ARG A 215 14.00 -7.22 -4.84
CA ARG A 215 13.25 -6.26 -4.03
C ARG A 215 14.15 -5.50 -3.08
N LEU A 216 13.91 -4.20 -2.98
CA LEU A 216 14.68 -3.25 -2.21
C LEU A 216 13.79 -2.46 -1.26
N ASN A 217 14.33 -2.16 -0.09
CA ASN A 217 13.67 -1.29 0.87
C ASN A 217 13.98 0.16 0.53
N VAL A 218 12.93 0.94 0.29
CA VAL A 218 13.02 2.36 -0.04
C VAL A 218 12.98 3.16 1.25
N ILE A 219 14.02 3.95 1.50
CA ILE A 219 14.18 4.75 2.72
C ILE A 219 13.70 6.17 2.47
N ASN A 220 14.08 6.73 1.33
CA ASN A 220 13.74 8.10 0.96
C ASN A 220 13.66 8.26 -0.56
N SER A 221 13.08 9.36 -1.01
CA SER A 221 13.01 9.76 -2.41
C SER A 221 13.40 11.24 -2.55
N GLU A 222 14.28 11.53 -3.50
CA GLU A 222 14.76 12.86 -3.85
C GLU A 222 14.64 13.04 -5.37
N ASP A 223 13.68 13.85 -5.82
CA ASP A 223 13.30 14.04 -7.23
C ASP A 223 13.07 12.72 -7.98
N ILE A 224 14.02 12.33 -8.85
CA ILE A 224 13.99 11.10 -9.65
C ILE A 224 14.80 9.96 -9.04
N TRP A 225 15.40 10.18 -7.87
CA TRP A 225 16.26 9.23 -7.18
C TRP A 225 15.58 8.67 -5.94
N TYR A 226 15.75 7.38 -5.74
CA TYR A 226 15.29 6.66 -4.57
C TYR A 226 16.50 6.15 -3.80
N GLN A 227 16.56 6.52 -2.52
CA GLN A 227 17.54 5.97 -1.60
C GLN A 227 17.05 4.62 -1.12
N VAL A 228 17.87 3.60 -1.34
CA VAL A 228 17.56 2.19 -1.03
C VAL A 228 18.66 1.60 -0.17
N LEU A 229 18.29 0.59 0.62
CA LEU A 229 19.25 -0.25 1.35
C LEU A 229 19.49 -1.53 0.56
N TRP A 230 20.73 -1.78 0.17
CA TRP A 230 21.13 -3.01 -0.52
C TRP A 230 22.44 -3.55 0.06
N ASP A 231 22.47 -4.83 0.42
CA ASP A 231 23.63 -5.50 1.04
C ASP A 231 24.26 -4.68 2.20
N GLY A 232 23.42 -4.03 3.01
CA GLY A 232 23.84 -3.21 4.15
C GLY A 232 24.41 -1.83 3.81
N LYS A 233 24.37 -1.41 2.54
CA LYS A 233 24.81 -0.09 2.07
C LYS A 233 23.64 0.74 1.56
N PHE A 234 23.71 2.05 1.83
CA PHE A 234 22.77 3.02 1.26
C PHE A 234 23.21 3.36 -0.16
N CYS A 235 22.32 3.13 -1.13
CA CYS A 235 22.56 3.39 -2.54
C CYS A 235 21.40 4.20 -3.13
N TYR A 236 21.61 4.77 -4.30
CA TYR A 236 20.62 5.53 -5.05
C TYR A 236 20.30 4.87 -6.39
N ILE A 237 19.01 4.81 -6.72
CA ILE A 237 18.47 4.23 -7.96
C ILE A 237 17.50 5.21 -8.60
N LYS A 238 17.41 5.23 -9.92
CA LYS A 238 16.43 6.07 -10.63
C LYS A 238 15.03 5.49 -10.58
N GLN A 239 14.02 6.36 -10.52
CA GLN A 239 12.61 6.01 -10.56
C GLN A 239 12.23 5.17 -11.78
N SER A 240 12.83 5.42 -12.95
CA SER A 240 12.53 4.72 -14.21
C SER A 240 12.88 3.24 -14.17
N ASP A 241 13.79 2.85 -13.28
CA ASP A 241 14.39 1.52 -13.23
C ASP A 241 13.68 0.60 -12.22
N ILE A 242 12.67 1.14 -11.52
CA ILE A 242 12.00 0.46 -10.42
C ILE A 242 10.48 0.48 -10.54
N LEU A 243 9.86 -0.52 -9.92
CA LEU A 243 8.42 -0.63 -9.70
C LEU A 243 8.14 -0.41 -8.22
N LEU A 244 7.50 0.71 -7.88
CA LEU A 244 7.25 1.11 -6.49
C LEU A 244 5.99 0.45 -5.93
N ILE A 245 6.10 -0.17 -4.76
CA ILE A 245 4.99 -0.78 -4.02
C ILE A 245 4.56 0.18 -2.89
N HIS A 246 3.29 0.58 -2.86
CA HIS A 246 2.68 1.52 -1.91
C HIS A 246 1.15 1.34 -1.78
#